data_AF-A0A7J6L6W9-F1
#
_entry.id   AF-A0A7J6L6W9-F1
#
_cell.length_a   1.000
_cell.length_b   1.000
_cell.length_c   1.000
_cell.angle_alpha   90.00
_cell.angle_beta   90.00
_cell.angle_gamma   90.00
#
_symmetry.space_group_name_H-M   'P 1'
#
loop_
_entity.id
_entity.type
_entity.pdbx_description
1 polymer ?
#
loop_
_entity_poly.entity_id
_entity_poly.type
_entity_poly.pdbx_seq_one_letter_code
_entity_poly.pdbx_strand_id
1 'polypeptide(L)'
;MLILAQMLSTCYGGAILPDQLAVSSGISSSLSILAKGIVGGPGSLVLVEENTYFLAGKIFEEAGASLVPVPIDEEGIIPDKLEEVIQSCSSKVSALYTSNDVIPIHHNPRGTVMSISRQKALMDLAVKYDFLVISDEPYGLLYYDNPRDNHSGPSSEGIRSLMQVAGEKEEWMRHCVVCGSFSK
;
A
#
# COMPACT_ATOMS: atom_id res chain seq x y z
N MET A 1 18.09 -12.58 3.55
CA MET A 1 17.17 -12.27 2.44
C MET A 1 16.53 -13.51 1.83
N LEU A 2 17.28 -14.54 1.40
CA LEU A 2 16.71 -15.74 0.76
C LEU A 2 15.60 -16.44 1.60
N ILE A 3 15.84 -16.65 2.90
CA ILE A 3 14.86 -17.29 3.79
C ILE A 3 13.58 -16.47 3.91
N LEU A 4 13.72 -15.14 4.05
CA LEU A 4 12.57 -14.22 4.14
C LEU A 4 11.75 -14.24 2.85
N ALA A 5 12.42 -14.16 1.70
CA ALA A 5 11.79 -14.25 0.39
C ALA A 5 10.99 -15.55 0.22
N GLN A 6 11.57 -16.68 0.60
CA GLN A 6 10.89 -17.99 0.53
C GLN A 6 9.68 -18.07 1.47
N MET A 7 9.80 -17.56 2.69
CA MET A 7 8.70 -17.50 3.65
C MET A 7 7.56 -16.63 3.12
N LEU A 8 7.85 -15.40 2.69
CA LEU A 8 6.84 -14.48 2.15
C LEU A 8 6.21 -15.03 0.87
N SER A 9 6.99 -15.71 0.02
CA SER A 9 6.44 -16.36 -1.18
C SER A 9 5.41 -17.42 -0.83
N THR A 10 5.62 -18.14 0.27
CA THR A 10 4.67 -19.14 0.77
C THR A 10 3.42 -18.47 1.35
N CYS A 11 3.59 -17.39 2.13
CA CYS A 11 2.47 -16.66 2.74
C CYS A 11 1.58 -15.95 1.71
N TYR A 12 2.18 -15.31 0.71
CA TYR A 12 1.44 -14.54 -0.30
C TYR A 12 1.11 -15.34 -1.57
N GLY A 13 1.53 -16.60 -1.67
CA GLY A 13 1.18 -17.48 -2.80
C GLY A 13 1.77 -17.03 -4.15
N GLY A 14 2.91 -16.34 -4.14
CA GLY A 14 3.57 -15.82 -5.34
C GLY A 14 5.09 -15.75 -5.15
N ALA A 15 5.87 -15.79 -6.24
CA ALA A 15 7.32 -15.74 -6.14
C ALA A 15 7.80 -14.34 -5.76
N ILE A 16 8.42 -14.21 -4.59
CA ILE A 16 9.09 -12.99 -4.13
C ILE A 16 10.59 -13.23 -4.19
N LEU A 17 11.31 -12.35 -4.88
CA LEU A 17 12.75 -12.45 -5.06
C LEU A 17 13.51 -11.67 -3.97
N PRO A 18 14.71 -12.11 -3.57
CA PRO A 18 15.48 -11.42 -2.53
C PRO A 18 15.84 -9.97 -2.84
N ASP A 19 15.94 -9.61 -4.12
CA ASP A 19 16.25 -8.26 -4.61
C ASP A 19 15.03 -7.32 -4.59
N GLN A 20 13.82 -7.84 -4.45
CA GLN A 20 12.58 -7.09 -4.27
C GLN A 20 12.32 -6.71 -2.80
N LEU A 21 13.21 -7.11 -1.89
CA LEU A 21 13.03 -6.96 -0.46
C LEU A 21 14.07 -6.03 0.15
N ALA A 22 13.61 -5.16 1.04
CA ALA A 22 14.45 -4.36 1.92
C ALA A 22 14.03 -4.60 3.38
N VAL A 23 15.00 -4.76 4.28
CA VAL A 23 14.75 -4.88 5.72
C VAL A 23 15.06 -3.55 6.38
N SER A 24 14.15 -3.08 7.22
CA SER A 24 14.27 -1.84 7.98
C SER A 24 14.01 -2.09 9.45
N SER A 25 14.33 -1.09 10.29
CA SER A 25 14.02 -1.08 11.72
C SER A 25 12.55 -0.70 11.97
N GLY A 26 11.62 -1.41 11.33
CA GLY A 26 10.18 -1.19 11.42
C GLY A 26 9.62 -0.23 10.36
N ILE A 27 8.29 -0.20 10.23
CA ILE A 27 7.58 0.52 9.16
C ILE A 27 7.90 2.00 9.12
N SER A 28 8.00 2.68 10.28
CA SER A 28 8.38 4.10 10.31
C SER A 28 9.75 4.38 9.67
N SER A 29 10.70 3.45 9.82
CA SER A 29 12.00 3.55 9.15
C SER A 29 11.87 3.32 7.65
N SER A 30 11.04 2.37 7.19
CA SER A 30 10.75 2.17 5.77
C SER A 30 10.13 3.42 5.15
N LEU A 31 9.10 3.98 5.79
CA LEU A 31 8.44 5.20 5.33
C LEU A 31 9.40 6.39 5.29
N SER A 32 10.31 6.53 6.25
CA SER A 32 11.33 7.61 6.21
C SER A 32 12.28 7.47 5.02
N ILE A 33 12.71 6.25 4.69
CA ILE A 33 13.55 5.99 3.52
C ILE A 33 12.79 6.29 2.24
N LEU A 34 11.54 5.80 2.13
CA LEU A 34 10.68 6.05 0.97
C LEU A 34 10.39 7.53 0.79
N ALA A 35 10.00 8.23 1.86
CA ALA A 35 9.72 9.66 1.82
C ALA A 35 10.94 10.44 1.29
N LYS A 36 12.15 10.14 1.76
CA LYS A 36 13.38 10.80 1.27
C LYS A 36 13.74 10.42 -0.17
N GLY A 37 13.47 9.18 -0.58
CA GLY A 37 13.74 8.72 -1.94
C GLY A 37 12.74 9.26 -2.97
N ILE A 38 11.48 9.43 -2.57
CA ILE A 38 10.37 9.91 -3.41
C ILE A 38 10.37 11.44 -3.47
N VAL A 39 10.72 12.10 -2.36
CA VAL A 39 10.88 13.55 -2.32
C VAL A 39 12.22 13.90 -2.99
N GLY A 40 12.23 13.86 -4.32
CA GLY A 40 13.38 14.19 -5.16
C GLY A 40 13.64 15.69 -5.34
N GLY A 41 12.89 16.56 -4.64
CA GLY A 41 13.05 18.01 -4.67
C GLY A 41 11.81 18.78 -4.20
N PRO A 42 11.90 20.12 -4.15
CA PRO A 42 10.77 21.00 -3.81
C PRO A 42 9.55 20.74 -4.71
N GLY A 43 8.36 20.71 -4.11
CA GLY A 43 7.10 20.53 -4.85
C GLY A 43 6.66 19.08 -5.03
N SER A 44 7.30 18.12 -4.36
CA SER A 44 6.82 16.74 -4.29
C SER A 44 5.45 16.69 -3.62
N LEU A 45 4.49 16.04 -4.26
CA LEU A 45 3.11 15.97 -3.80
C LEU A 45 2.75 14.52 -3.49
N VAL A 46 2.34 14.26 -2.25
CA VAL A 46 1.96 12.92 -1.78
C VAL A 46 0.48 12.94 -1.44
N LEU A 47 -0.26 12.05 -2.10
CA LEU A 47 -1.66 11.80 -1.78
C LEU A 47 -1.73 10.91 -0.56
N VAL A 48 -2.66 11.20 0.35
CA VAL A 48 -2.87 10.45 1.59
C VAL A 48 -4.38 10.26 1.80
N GLU A 49 -4.80 9.27 2.56
CA GLU A 49 -6.21 9.12 2.95
C GLU A 49 -6.67 10.28 3.84
N GLU A 50 -7.92 10.74 3.71
CA GLU A 50 -8.46 11.87 4.47
C GLU A 50 -8.43 11.68 6.01
N ASN A 51 -8.30 10.43 6.49
CA ASN A 51 -8.12 10.09 7.91
C ASN A 51 -6.82 9.29 8.18
N THR A 52 -5.75 9.60 7.43
CA THR A 52 -4.47 8.87 7.49
C THR A 52 -3.86 8.79 8.89
N TYR A 53 -3.14 7.69 9.14
CA TYR A 53 -2.24 7.51 10.28
C TYR A 53 -1.29 8.71 10.44
N PHE A 54 -1.52 9.50 11.49
CA PHE A 54 -0.85 10.77 11.77
C PHE A 54 0.69 10.75 11.64
N LEU A 55 1.33 9.63 11.94
CA LEU A 55 2.78 9.49 11.84
C LEU A 55 3.27 9.43 10.39
N ALA A 56 2.54 8.77 9.49
CA ALA A 56 2.94 8.66 8.09
C ALA A 56 2.93 10.03 7.40
N GLY A 57 1.86 10.82 7.62
CA GLY A 57 1.78 12.19 7.10
C GLY A 57 2.97 13.05 7.54
N LYS A 58 3.28 13.04 8.84
CA LYS A 58 4.44 13.77 9.37
C LYS A 58 5.77 13.37 8.74
N ILE A 59 5.99 12.07 8.49
CA ILE A 59 7.22 11.60 7.86
C ILE A 59 7.39 12.18 6.45
N PHE A 60 6.31 12.27 5.68
CA PHE A 60 6.34 12.88 4.35
C PHE A 60 6.52 14.41 4.40
N GLU A 61 5.84 15.10 5.32
CA GLU A 61 6.01 16.54 5.53
C GLU A 61 7.44 16.89 5.96
N GLU A 62 8.03 16.11 6.88
CA GLU A 62 9.43 16.27 7.31
C GLU A 62 10.43 16.01 6.18
N ALA A 63 10.06 15.18 5.21
CA ALA A 63 10.84 15.00 3.98
C ALA A 63 10.66 16.15 2.98
N GLY A 64 9.68 17.04 3.18
CA GLY A 64 9.40 18.20 2.33
C GLY A 64 8.26 18.01 1.33
N ALA A 65 7.44 16.96 1.48
CA ALA A 65 6.27 16.75 0.64
C ALA A 65 5.11 17.66 1.03
N SER A 66 4.32 18.10 0.04
CA SER A 66 2.98 18.62 0.27
C SER A 66 1.98 17.47 0.27
N LEU A 67 1.09 17.44 1.26
CA LEU A 67 0.09 16.40 1.38
C LEU A 67 -1.26 16.85 0.84
N VAL A 68 -1.93 15.98 0.09
CA VAL A 68 -3.30 16.19 -0.36
C VAL A 68 -4.16 15.00 0.09
N PRO A 69 -5.20 15.23 0.90
CA PRO A 69 -6.09 14.17 1.33
C PRO A 69 -6.97 13.69 0.17
N VAL A 70 -7.23 12.39 0.14
CA VAL A 70 -8.12 11.71 -0.80
C VAL A 70 -9.27 11.08 -0.03
N PRO A 71 -10.53 11.30 -0.45
CA PRO A 71 -11.69 10.68 0.19
C PRO A 71 -11.62 9.16 0.21
N ILE A 72 -12.07 8.60 1.33
CA ILE A 72 -12.19 7.16 1.58
C ILE A 72 -13.62 6.80 1.98
N ASP A 73 -13.99 5.53 1.81
CA ASP A 73 -15.19 4.93 2.39
C ASP A 73 -14.84 3.61 3.11
N GLU A 74 -15.82 2.74 3.38
CA GLU A 74 -15.62 1.49 4.12
C GLU A 74 -14.66 0.49 3.44
N GLU A 75 -14.38 0.67 2.14
CA GLU A 75 -13.43 -0.13 1.37
C GLU A 75 -12.10 0.60 1.11
N GLY A 76 -11.86 1.76 1.74
CA GLY A 76 -10.65 2.57 1.57
C GLY A 76 -10.79 3.63 0.48
N ILE A 77 -9.72 3.90 -0.27
CA ILE A 77 -9.70 4.97 -1.29
C ILE A 77 -10.73 4.71 -2.38
N ILE A 78 -11.48 5.76 -2.73
CA ILE A 78 -12.46 5.76 -3.81
C ILE A 78 -11.74 6.13 -5.12
N PRO A 79 -11.59 5.21 -6.10
CA PRO A 79 -10.78 5.46 -7.30
C PRO A 79 -11.21 6.68 -8.12
N ASP A 80 -12.53 6.90 -8.27
CA ASP A 80 -13.05 8.06 -9.00
C ASP A 80 -12.66 9.38 -8.31
N LYS A 81 -12.68 9.41 -6.98
CA LYS A 81 -12.26 10.59 -6.19
C LYS A 81 -10.75 10.78 -6.20
N LEU A 82 -9.99 9.70 -6.18
CA LEU A 82 -8.54 9.75 -6.38
C LEU A 82 -8.21 10.42 -7.73
N GLU A 83 -8.87 9.99 -8.80
CA GLU A 83 -8.64 10.57 -10.13
C GLU A 83 -9.03 12.05 -10.20
N GLU A 84 -10.18 12.44 -9.65
CA GLU A 84 -10.59 13.85 -9.54
C GLU A 84 -9.52 14.69 -8.80
N VAL A 85 -9.00 14.18 -7.67
CA VAL A 85 -7.96 14.86 -6.89
C VAL A 85 -6.66 15.00 -7.69
N ILE A 86 -6.20 13.92 -8.33
CA ILE A 86 -5.00 13.95 -9.19
C ILE A 86 -5.13 15.02 -10.27
N GLN A 87 -6.27 15.08 -10.95
CA GLN A 87 -6.51 16.06 -12.02
C GLN A 87 -6.62 17.50 -11.51
N SER A 88 -7.00 17.71 -10.26
CA SER A 88 -7.06 19.02 -9.62
C SER A 88 -5.71 19.54 -9.14
N CYS A 89 -4.70 18.67 -8.99
CA CYS A 89 -3.38 19.04 -8.52
C CYS A 89 -2.63 19.87 -9.57
N SER A 90 -2.01 20.95 -9.14
CA SER A 90 -1.16 21.81 -9.99
C SER A 90 0.23 21.23 -10.26
N SER A 91 0.64 20.25 -9.46
CA SER A 91 1.93 19.58 -9.54
C SER A 91 1.75 18.08 -9.80
N LYS A 92 2.76 17.45 -10.40
CA LYS A 92 2.80 16.00 -10.56
C LYS A 92 2.73 15.31 -9.20
N VAL A 93 1.88 14.30 -9.07
CA VAL A 93 1.81 13.42 -7.91
C VAL A 93 3.06 12.53 -7.89
N SER A 94 3.78 12.54 -6.78
CA SER A 94 4.97 11.69 -6.59
C SER A 94 4.57 10.31 -6.07
N ALA A 95 3.64 10.27 -5.12
CA ALA A 95 3.18 9.02 -4.53
C ALA A 95 1.76 9.13 -3.96
N LEU A 96 1.15 7.97 -3.76
CA LEU A 96 -0.03 7.73 -2.94
C LEU A 96 0.38 6.87 -1.76
N TYR A 97 0.10 7.33 -0.55
CA TYR A 97 0.15 6.53 0.66
C TYR A 97 -1.25 6.06 1.04
N THR A 98 -1.42 4.77 1.25
CA THR A 98 -2.70 4.16 1.65
C THR A 98 -2.47 3.03 2.63
N SER A 99 -3.39 2.82 3.56
CA SER A 99 -3.42 1.59 4.36
C SER A 99 -4.38 0.62 3.68
N ASN A 100 -3.88 -0.56 3.31
CA ASN A 100 -4.71 -1.59 2.71
C ASN A 100 -5.56 -2.33 3.76
N ASP A 101 -5.08 -2.36 5.00
CA ASP A 101 -5.88 -2.72 6.18
C ASP A 101 -6.73 -1.49 6.56
N VAL A 102 -8.04 -1.48 6.32
CA VAL A 102 -8.89 -0.34 6.71
C VAL A 102 -8.88 -0.24 8.22
N ILE A 103 -8.06 0.69 8.73
CA ILE A 103 -7.95 0.99 10.16
C ILE A 103 -9.34 1.43 10.62
N PRO A 104 -9.94 0.79 11.64
CA PRO A 104 -11.33 1.00 11.98
C PRO A 104 -11.55 2.42 12.53
N ILE A 105 -12.00 3.32 11.67
CA ILE A 105 -12.59 4.58 12.10
C ILE A 105 -14.04 4.24 12.51
N HIS A 106 -14.39 4.45 13.79
CA HIS A 106 -15.74 4.28 14.36
C HIS A 106 -16.29 2.86 14.59
N HIS A 107 -15.57 1.96 15.29
CA HIS A 107 -16.09 0.62 15.63
C HIS A 107 -16.44 -0.22 14.38
N ASN A 108 -15.48 -0.42 13.47
CA ASN A 108 -15.59 -1.51 12.50
C ASN A 108 -14.95 -2.80 13.07
N PRO A 109 -15.74 -3.75 13.61
CA PRO A 109 -15.22 -5.02 14.13
C PRO A 109 -14.71 -5.98 13.05
N ARG A 110 -14.76 -5.62 11.75
CA ARG A 110 -14.45 -6.53 10.63
C ARG A 110 -13.01 -6.49 10.09
N GLY A 111 -12.20 -5.46 10.39
CA GLY A 111 -10.83 -5.36 9.85
C GLY A 111 -10.80 -5.56 8.33
N THR A 112 -11.59 -4.77 7.60
CA THR A 112 -11.81 -4.96 6.16
C THR A 112 -10.57 -4.57 5.36
N VAL A 113 -10.23 -5.39 4.37
CA VAL A 113 -9.16 -5.12 3.39
C VAL A 113 -9.79 -4.44 2.18
N MET A 114 -9.06 -3.53 1.54
CA MET A 114 -9.49 -2.91 0.28
C MET A 114 -9.86 -3.99 -0.74
N SER A 115 -11.01 -3.85 -1.43
CA SER A 115 -11.45 -4.84 -2.41
C SER A 115 -10.46 -4.99 -3.57
N ILE A 116 -10.38 -6.18 -4.16
CA ILE A 116 -9.48 -6.46 -5.30
C ILE A 116 -9.76 -5.50 -6.46
N SER A 117 -11.02 -5.18 -6.72
CA SER A 117 -11.40 -4.21 -7.76
C SER A 117 -10.82 -2.82 -7.50
N ARG A 118 -10.82 -2.35 -6.24
CA ARG A 118 -10.18 -1.08 -5.88
C ARG A 118 -8.68 -1.13 -6.01
N GLN A 119 -8.04 -2.18 -5.51
CA GLN A 119 -6.59 -2.36 -5.64
C GLN A 119 -6.17 -2.31 -7.12
N LYS A 120 -6.90 -3.00 -8.01
CA LYS A 120 -6.65 -2.96 -9.47
C LYS A 120 -6.83 -1.55 -10.04
N ALA A 121 -7.92 -0.87 -9.68
CA ALA A 121 -8.18 0.50 -10.13
C ALA A 121 -7.10 1.49 -9.65
N LEU A 122 -6.61 1.35 -8.43
CA LEU A 122 -5.50 2.14 -7.91
C LEU A 122 -4.22 1.92 -8.72
N MET A 123 -3.89 0.66 -9.02
CA MET A 123 -2.70 0.33 -9.80
C MET A 123 -2.81 0.81 -11.25
N ASP A 124 -3.99 0.74 -11.86
CA ASP A 124 -4.24 1.31 -13.19
C ASP A 124 -4.08 2.85 -13.19
N LEU A 125 -4.54 3.54 -12.14
CA LEU A 125 -4.32 4.99 -11.98
C LEU A 125 -2.83 5.31 -11.73
N ALA A 126 -2.12 4.50 -10.95
CA ALA A 126 -0.70 4.66 -10.67
C ALA A 126 0.15 4.59 -11.95
N VAL A 127 -0.17 3.64 -12.84
CA VAL A 127 0.46 3.54 -14.16
C VAL A 127 0.05 4.72 -15.05
N LYS A 128 -1.24 5.08 -15.09
CA LYS A 128 -1.76 6.16 -15.94
C LYS A 128 -1.13 7.52 -15.63
N TYR A 129 -0.93 7.82 -14.35
CA TYR A 129 -0.44 9.13 -13.89
C TYR A 129 1.02 9.11 -13.42
N ASP A 130 1.69 7.96 -13.51
CA ASP A 130 3.11 7.75 -13.19
C ASP A 130 3.49 8.22 -11.77
N PHE A 131 2.83 7.62 -10.77
CA PHE A 131 3.15 7.81 -9.35
C PHE A 131 3.35 6.47 -8.62
N LEU A 132 4.01 6.50 -7.46
CA LEU A 132 4.22 5.31 -6.63
C LEU A 132 3.07 5.08 -5.66
N VAL A 133 2.55 3.86 -5.53
CA VAL A 133 1.63 3.45 -4.46
C VAL A 133 2.45 2.82 -3.34
N ILE A 134 2.39 3.43 -2.16
CA ILE A 134 2.96 2.93 -0.91
C ILE A 134 1.81 2.39 -0.08
N SER A 135 1.77 1.08 0.07
CA SER A 135 0.76 0.40 0.88
C SER A 135 1.32 0.05 2.26
N ASP A 136 0.68 0.56 3.30
CA ASP A 136 1.00 0.21 4.70
C ASP A 136 0.14 -0.98 5.15
N GLU A 137 0.78 -2.15 5.31
CA GLU A 137 0.16 -3.45 5.59
C GLU A 137 0.75 -4.13 6.84
N PRO A 138 0.72 -3.49 8.02
CA PRO A 138 1.29 -4.08 9.24
C PRO A 138 0.58 -5.36 9.68
N TYR A 139 -0.65 -5.59 9.25
CA TYR A 139 -1.45 -6.76 9.61
C TYR A 139 -1.56 -7.79 8.48
N GLY A 140 -0.85 -7.61 7.36
CA GLY A 140 -0.96 -8.48 6.18
C GLY A 140 -0.63 -9.96 6.42
N LEU A 141 0.07 -10.30 7.52
CA LEU A 141 0.37 -11.68 7.94
C LEU A 141 -0.53 -12.20 9.07
N LEU A 142 -1.44 -11.39 9.59
CA LEU A 142 -2.36 -11.76 10.67
C LEU A 142 -3.73 -12.12 10.08
N TYR A 143 -4.17 -13.35 10.37
CA TYR A 143 -5.50 -13.84 10.00
C TYR A 143 -6.14 -14.50 11.24
N TYR A 144 -7.44 -14.30 11.41
CA TYR A 144 -8.20 -14.95 12.49
C TYR A 144 -8.48 -16.44 12.20
N ASP A 145 -8.52 -16.82 10.91
CA ASP A 145 -8.78 -18.20 10.47
C ASP A 145 -7.49 -18.87 9.98
N ASN A 146 -7.22 -20.07 10.50
CA ASN A 146 -6.02 -20.89 10.27
C ASN A 146 -5.67 -20.98 8.77
N PRO A 147 -4.44 -20.63 8.34
CA PRO A 147 -4.09 -20.55 6.90
C PRO A 147 -4.00 -21.94 6.27
N ARG A 148 -4.00 -22.99 7.10
CA ARG A 148 -3.93 -24.41 6.70
C ARG A 148 -5.29 -24.99 6.33
N ASP A 149 -6.39 -24.38 6.75
CA ASP A 149 -7.73 -24.92 6.48
C ASP A 149 -8.25 -24.51 5.09
N ASN A 150 -7.58 -23.57 4.42
CA ASN A 150 -7.79 -23.27 3.00
C ASN A 150 -6.94 -24.20 2.12
N HIS A 151 -7.29 -25.48 2.08
CA HIS A 151 -6.76 -26.47 1.12
C HIS A 151 -7.33 -26.30 -0.31
N SER A 152 -8.19 -25.32 -0.54
CA SER A 152 -8.54 -24.85 -1.87
C SER A 152 -7.55 -23.76 -2.28
N GLY A 153 -6.78 -23.99 -3.35
CA GLY A 153 -6.01 -22.95 -4.04
C GLY A 153 -6.87 -21.71 -4.36
N PRO A 154 -6.28 -20.64 -4.93
CA PRO A 154 -6.73 -19.25 -4.77
C PRO A 154 -8.24 -19.14 -4.91
N SER A 155 -8.96 -19.25 -3.79
CA SER A 155 -10.35 -18.85 -3.76
C SER A 155 -10.34 -17.34 -3.97
N SER A 156 -11.33 -16.83 -4.68
CA SER A 156 -11.48 -15.41 -5.02
C SER A 156 -11.57 -14.46 -3.80
N GLU A 157 -11.40 -14.97 -2.57
CA GLU A 157 -11.31 -14.28 -1.28
C GLU A 157 -9.86 -14.25 -0.71
N GLY A 158 -8.87 -14.75 -1.45
CA GLY A 158 -7.50 -15.01 -0.96
C GLY A 158 -6.45 -13.93 -1.22
N ILE A 159 -6.76 -12.88 -1.99
CA ILE A 159 -5.85 -11.76 -2.21
C ILE A 159 -6.10 -10.71 -1.12
N ARG A 160 -5.10 -10.53 -0.25
CA ARG A 160 -5.18 -9.59 0.87
C ARG A 160 -4.16 -8.48 0.77
N SER A 161 -3.06 -8.68 0.05
CA SER A 161 -2.01 -7.67 -0.11
C SER A 161 -2.07 -7.02 -1.48
N LEU A 162 -1.80 -5.72 -1.54
CA LEU A 162 -1.62 -5.00 -2.80
C LEU A 162 -0.51 -5.63 -3.66
N MET A 163 0.51 -6.23 -3.03
CA MET A 163 1.57 -6.94 -3.73
C MET A 163 1.05 -8.09 -4.59
N GLN A 164 0.06 -8.85 -4.10
CA GLN A 164 -0.51 -9.98 -4.84
C GLN A 164 -1.29 -9.49 -6.07
N VAL A 165 -2.00 -8.36 -5.96
CA VAL A 165 -2.68 -7.73 -7.10
C VAL A 165 -1.67 -7.15 -8.08
N ALA A 166 -0.70 -6.37 -7.58
CA ALA A 166 0.32 -5.75 -8.42
C ALA A 166 1.14 -6.80 -9.17
N GLY A 167 1.39 -7.97 -8.57
CA GLY A 167 2.06 -9.10 -9.20
C GLY A 167 1.36 -9.69 -10.44
N GLU A 168 0.09 -9.35 -10.70
CA GLU A 168 -0.62 -9.77 -11.92
C GLU A 168 -0.07 -9.08 -13.19
N LYS A 169 0.55 -7.90 -13.07
CA LYS A 169 1.13 -7.16 -14.20
C LYS A 169 2.49 -6.55 -13.87
N GLU A 170 3.47 -6.71 -14.75
CA GLU A 170 4.82 -6.14 -14.56
C GLU A 170 4.80 -4.61 -14.45
N GLU A 171 3.90 -3.94 -15.19
CA GLU A 171 3.73 -2.49 -15.10
C GLU A 171 3.27 -2.07 -13.70
N TRP A 172 2.31 -2.75 -13.10
CA TRP A 172 1.84 -2.45 -11.74
C TRP A 172 2.95 -2.64 -10.70
N MET A 173 3.75 -3.70 -10.82
CA MET A 173 4.88 -3.96 -9.91
C MET A 173 5.89 -2.81 -9.84
N ARG A 174 6.07 -2.03 -10.92
CA ARG A 174 6.98 -0.87 -10.93
C ARG A 174 6.47 0.32 -10.13
N HIS A 175 5.17 0.35 -9.86
CA HIS A 175 4.49 1.42 -9.13
C HIS A 175 4.08 0.99 -7.72
N CYS A 176 4.49 -0.19 -7.23
CA CYS A 176 4.03 -0.72 -5.95
C CYS A 176 5.17 -0.88 -4.94
N VAL A 177 4.98 -0.39 -3.72
CA VAL A 177 5.79 -0.73 -2.55
C VAL A 177 4.86 -1.10 -1.40
N VAL A 178 5.08 -2.28 -0.82
CA VAL A 178 4.34 -2.75 0.36
C VAL A 178 5.24 -2.71 1.59
N CYS A 179 4.75 -2.05 2.64
CA CYS A 179 5.40 -1.98 3.95
C CYS A 179 4.72 -2.95 4.93
N GLY A 180 5.35 -4.09 5.17
CA GLY A 180 4.90 -5.06 6.19
C GLY A 180 5.63 -4.92 7.54
N SER A 181 5.11 -5.57 8.58
CA SER A 181 5.74 -5.64 9.90
C SER A 181 5.64 -7.02 10.54
N PHE A 182 6.64 -7.39 11.34
CA PHE A 182 6.61 -8.56 12.24
C PHE A 182 6.40 -8.15 13.71
N SER A 183 6.14 -6.88 13.99
CA SER A 183 5.93 -6.37 15.35
C SER A 183 4.50 -6.54 15.85
N LYS A 184 3.60 -7.08 15.03
CA LYS A 184 2.20 -7.32 15.33
C LYS A 184 1.94 -8.82 15.47
#